data_AF-A0A314XPT6-F1
#
_entry.id   AF-A0A314XPT6-F1
#
_cell.length_a   1.000
_cell.length_b   1.000
_cell.length_c   1.000
_cell.angle_alpha   90.00
_cell.angle_beta   90.00
_cell.angle_gamma   90.00
#
_symmetry.space_group_name_H-M   'P 1'
#
loop_
_entity.id
_entity.type
_entity.pdbx_description
1 polymer ?
#
loop_
_entity_poly.entity_id
_entity_poly.type
_entity_poly.pdbx_seq_one_letter_code
_entity_poly.pdbx_strand_id
1 'polypeptide(L)'
;MPGLTFSNELISRDEGLHCDFACLLYSLLRKKLSEDRVKSIIRNAVEIEREFVCEALPCALVGMNGDLMSQYIEFVADRLLAELGYGKMYNVQNPFEWMELISLQGKTNFFEKRVGEYQKASVMNSINGNVDSHVFKMDADF
;
A
#
# COMPACT_ATOMS: atom_id res chain seq x y z
N MET A 1 12.95 -10.70 -6.87
CA MET A 1 13.21 -9.45 -7.62
C MET A 1 13.05 -8.27 -6.67
N PRO A 2 14.12 -7.82 -5.99
CA PRO A 2 14.00 -6.89 -4.87
C PRO A 2 13.36 -5.53 -5.21
N GLY A 3 13.70 -4.95 -6.37
CA GLY A 3 13.11 -3.68 -6.81
C GLY A 3 11.60 -3.78 -7.06
N LEU A 4 11.13 -4.88 -7.66
CA LEU A 4 9.70 -5.11 -7.91
C LEU A 4 8.92 -5.26 -6.60
N THR A 5 9.45 -6.03 -5.64
CA THR A 5 8.81 -6.22 -4.33
C THR A 5 8.69 -4.89 -3.58
N PHE A 6 9.77 -4.10 -3.57
CA PHE A 6 9.75 -2.78 -2.93
C PHE A 6 8.78 -1.81 -3.61
N SER A 7 8.73 -1.78 -4.94
CA SER A 7 7.72 -0.98 -5.66
C SER A 7 6.30 -1.42 -5.31
N ASN A 8 6.04 -2.72 -5.21
CA ASN A 8 4.72 -3.24 -4.84
C ASN A 8 4.32 -2.86 -3.41
N GLU A 9 5.26 -2.86 -2.46
CA GLU A 9 5.04 -2.39 -1.09
C GLU A 9 4.65 -0.90 -1.06
N LEU A 10 5.37 -0.06 -1.80
CA LEU A 10 5.08 1.38 -1.88
C LEU A 10 3.71 1.65 -2.52
N ILE A 11 3.39 0.96 -3.62
CA ILE A 11 2.10 1.09 -4.30
C ILE A 11 0.97 0.62 -3.37
N SER A 12 1.12 -0.55 -2.74
CA SER A 12 0.10 -1.10 -1.84
C SER A 12 -0.17 -0.18 -0.64
N ARG A 13 0.88 0.46 -0.12
CA ARG A 13 0.75 1.48 0.95
C ARG A 13 -0.08 2.68 0.48
N ASP A 14 0.26 3.23 -0.68
CA ASP A 14 -0.40 4.44 -1.17
C ASP A 14 -1.86 4.16 -1.53
N GLU A 15 -2.17 3.01 -2.12
CA GLU A 15 -3.56 2.60 -2.40
C GLU A 15 -4.37 2.34 -1.12
N GLY A 16 -3.73 1.83 -0.05
CA GLY A 16 -4.37 1.75 1.27
C GLY A 16 -4.82 3.12 1.77
N LEU A 17 -3.95 4.13 1.68
CA LEU A 17 -4.27 5.51 2.07
C LEU A 17 -5.36 6.14 1.20
N HIS A 18 -5.37 5.86 -0.12
CA HIS A 18 -6.44 6.30 -1.00
C HIS A 18 -7.79 5.71 -0.61
N CYS A 19 -7.82 4.41 -0.30
CA CYS A 19 -9.02 3.72 0.17
C CYS A 19 -9.53 4.32 1.48
N ASP A 20 -8.66 4.47 2.49
CA ASP A 20 -9.00 5.06 3.79
C ASP A 20 -9.58 6.47 3.64
N PHE A 21 -8.97 7.28 2.77
CA PHE A 21 -9.44 8.63 2.48
C PHE A 21 -10.82 8.63 1.83
N ALA A 22 -11.06 7.73 0.86
CA ALA A 22 -12.37 7.58 0.21
C ALA A 22 -13.45 7.13 1.21
N CYS A 23 -13.14 6.16 2.09
CA CYS A 23 -14.02 5.71 3.16
C CYS A 23 -14.34 6.84 4.14
N LEU A 24 -13.33 7.64 4.53
CA LEU A 24 -13.53 8.81 5.38
C LEU A 24 -14.43 9.84 4.71
N LEU A 25 -14.17 10.17 3.43
CA LEU A 25 -15.01 11.10 2.68
C LEU A 25 -16.46 10.61 2.58
N TYR A 26 -16.65 9.31 2.33
CA TYR A 26 -17.98 8.69 2.31
C TYR A 26 -18.69 8.79 3.66
N SER A 27 -17.96 8.66 4.76
CA SER A 27 -18.52 8.78 6.12
C SER A 27 -19.12 10.16 6.40
N LEU A 28 -18.56 11.22 5.78
CA LEU A 28 -18.97 12.61 5.92
C LEU A 28 -20.17 12.99 5.05
N LEU A 29 -20.61 12.11 4.13
CA LEU A 29 -21.76 12.37 3.28
C LEU A 29 -23.06 12.39 4.09
N ARG A 30 -23.88 13.44 3.89
CA ARG A 30 -25.22 13.55 4.51
C ARG A 30 -26.21 12.52 3.96
N LYS A 31 -26.12 12.22 2.66
CA LYS A 31 -26.98 11.25 1.98
C LYS A 31 -26.15 10.04 1.58
N LYS A 32 -26.20 8.99 2.40
CA LYS A 32 -25.54 7.71 2.12
C LYS A 32 -26.40 6.87 1.18
N LEU A 33 -25.75 5.96 0.45
CA LEU A 33 -26.43 4.97 -0.38
C LEU A 33 -27.14 3.93 0.50
N SER A 34 -28.18 3.29 -0.02
CA SER A 34 -28.78 2.13 0.64
C SER A 34 -27.79 0.97 0.67
N GLU A 35 -27.90 0.12 1.69
CA GLU A 35 -27.05 -1.06 1.84
C GLU A 35 -27.11 -1.96 0.61
N ASP A 36 -28.30 -2.20 0.06
CA ASP A 36 -28.48 -2.99 -1.17
C ASP A 36 -27.71 -2.41 -2.35
N ARG A 37 -27.68 -1.08 -2.49
CA ARG A 37 -26.98 -0.43 -3.60
C ARG A 37 -25.47 -0.57 -3.44
N VAL A 38 -24.94 -0.34 -2.24
CA VAL A 38 -23.50 -0.52 -1.96
C VAL A 38 -23.08 -1.96 -2.17
N LYS A 39 -23.85 -2.91 -1.61
CA LYS A 39 -23.61 -4.34 -1.81
C LYS A 39 -23.67 -4.75 -3.27
N SER A 40 -24.60 -4.20 -4.06
CA SER A 40 -24.65 -4.48 -5.51
C SER A 40 -23.39 -3.99 -6.24
N ILE A 41 -22.88 -2.81 -5.90
CA ILE A 41 -21.67 -2.26 -6.53
C ILE A 41 -20.46 -3.12 -6.18
N ILE A 42 -20.29 -3.46 -4.90
CA ILE A 42 -19.17 -4.26 -4.43
C ILE A 42 -19.22 -5.67 -4.99
N ARG A 43 -20.41 -6.29 -5.09
CA ARG A 43 -20.55 -7.61 -5.72
C ARG A 43 -20.09 -7.61 -7.18
N ASN A 44 -20.53 -6.64 -7.98
CA ASN A 44 -20.10 -6.53 -9.37
C ASN A 44 -18.58 -6.33 -9.46
N ALA A 45 -17.98 -5.52 -8.59
CA ALA A 45 -16.53 -5.32 -8.56
C ALA A 45 -15.79 -6.62 -8.22
N VAL A 46 -16.28 -7.39 -7.24
CA VAL A 46 -15.70 -8.70 -6.87
C VAL A 46 -15.79 -9.70 -8.02
N GLU A 47 -16.92 -9.77 -8.73
CA GLU A 47 -17.11 -10.66 -9.87
C GLU A 47 -16.11 -10.36 -10.99
N ILE A 48 -15.95 -9.07 -11.35
CA ILE A 48 -14.99 -8.62 -12.37
C ILE A 48 -13.55 -8.96 -11.94
N GLU A 49 -13.19 -8.68 -10.68
CA GLU A 49 -11.83 -8.91 -10.19
C GLU A 49 -11.49 -10.40 -10.14
N ARG A 50 -12.46 -11.25 -9.78
CA ARG A 50 -12.29 -12.70 -9.80
C ARG A 50 -12.04 -13.22 -11.20
N GLU A 51 -12.78 -12.75 -12.20
CA GLU A 51 -12.55 -13.11 -13.60
C GLU A 51 -11.15 -12.68 -14.03
N PHE A 52 -10.79 -11.42 -13.79
CA PHE A 52 -9.48 -10.88 -14.15
C PHE A 52 -8.33 -11.68 -13.52
N VAL A 53 -8.40 -11.95 -12.22
CA VAL A 53 -7.34 -12.68 -11.50
C VAL A 53 -7.23 -14.12 -11.98
N CYS A 54 -8.35 -14.80 -12.22
CA CYS A 54 -8.34 -16.18 -12.72
C CYS A 54 -7.72 -16.26 -14.12
N GLU A 55 -7.97 -15.27 -14.99
CA GLU A 55 -7.35 -15.20 -16.31
C GLU A 55 -5.88 -14.77 -16.25
N ALA A 56 -5.53 -13.85 -15.36
CA ALA A 56 -4.17 -13.33 -15.20
C ALA A 56 -3.21 -14.33 -14.55
N LEU A 57 -3.74 -15.37 -13.87
CA LEU A 57 -2.97 -16.47 -13.29
C LEU A 57 -3.04 -17.71 -14.22
N PRO A 58 -2.17 -17.80 -15.25
CA PRO A 58 -2.21 -18.89 -16.24
C PRO A 58 -1.92 -20.28 -15.66
N CYS A 59 -1.39 -20.37 -14.43
CA CYS A 59 -1.20 -21.62 -13.72
C CYS A 59 -1.30 -21.42 -12.19
N ALA A 60 -1.72 -22.46 -11.49
CA ALA A 60 -1.71 -22.48 -10.03
C ALA A 60 -0.25 -22.41 -9.54
N LEU A 61 0.10 -21.31 -8.88
CA LEU A 61 1.42 -21.11 -8.29
C LEU A 61 1.45 -21.82 -6.92
N VAL A 62 2.62 -22.31 -6.52
CA VAL A 62 2.80 -22.90 -5.20
C VAL A 62 2.51 -21.82 -4.14
N GLY A 63 1.44 -22.02 -3.36
CA GLY A 63 1.01 -21.07 -2.33
C GLY A 63 0.05 -19.97 -2.79
N MET A 64 -0.33 -19.92 -4.07
CA MET A 64 -1.33 -18.98 -4.59
C MET A 64 -2.03 -19.57 -5.81
N ASN A 65 -3.34 -19.78 -5.71
CA ASN A 65 -4.17 -20.24 -6.82
C ASN A 65 -5.41 -19.33 -6.96
N GLY A 66 -6.16 -19.48 -8.05
CA GLY A 66 -7.34 -18.66 -8.33
C GLY A 66 -8.41 -18.74 -7.24
N ASP A 67 -8.56 -19.91 -6.59
CA ASP A 67 -9.52 -20.09 -5.49
C ASP A 67 -9.14 -19.31 -4.24
N LEU A 68 -7.87 -19.40 -3.82
CA LEU A 68 -7.34 -18.65 -2.68
C LEU A 68 -7.37 -17.15 -2.96
N MET A 69 -7.08 -16.72 -4.19
CA MET A 69 -7.17 -15.31 -4.54
C MET A 69 -8.62 -14.81 -4.59
N SER A 70 -9.55 -15.63 -5.07
CA SER A 70 -10.99 -15.33 -5.00
C SER A 70 -11.45 -15.14 -3.55
N GLN A 71 -11.02 -16.02 -2.63
CA GLN A 71 -11.31 -15.88 -1.20
C GLN A 71 -10.69 -14.61 -0.61
N TYR A 72 -9.48 -14.23 -1.04
CA TYR A 72 -8.86 -12.99 -0.59
C TYR A 72 -9.60 -11.74 -1.09
N ILE A 73 -10.05 -11.72 -2.34
CA ILE A 73 -10.87 -10.62 -2.88
C ILE A 73 -12.17 -10.46 -2.07
N GLU A 74 -12.82 -11.58 -1.74
CA GLU A 74 -14.03 -11.60 -0.89
C GLU A 74 -13.74 -11.07 0.53
N PHE A 75 -12.57 -11.40 1.09
CA PHE A 75 -12.12 -10.86 2.38
C PHE A 75 -11.93 -9.34 2.34
N VAL A 76 -11.28 -8.82 1.29
CA VAL A 76 -11.09 -7.37 1.10
C VAL A 76 -12.43 -6.67 0.92
N ALA A 77 -13.37 -7.26 0.19
CA ALA A 77 -14.71 -6.72 0.00
C ALA A 77 -15.48 -6.57 1.32
N ASP A 78 -15.38 -7.57 2.21
CA ASP A 78 -15.99 -7.50 3.55
C ASP A 78 -15.34 -6.44 4.44
N ARG A 79 -14.01 -6.24 4.33
CA ARG A 79 -13.31 -5.18 5.05
C ARG A 79 -13.80 -3.81 4.59
N LEU A 80 -13.89 -3.59 3.27
CA LEU A 80 -14.39 -2.35 2.68
C LEU A 80 -15.84 -2.07 3.10
N LEU A 81 -16.71 -3.08 3.09
CA LEU A 81 -18.08 -2.95 3.58
C LEU A 81 -18.14 -2.49 5.05
N ALA A 82 -17.29 -3.06 5.90
CA ALA A 82 -17.21 -2.70 7.31
C ALA A 82 -16.71 -1.25 7.50
N GLU A 83 -15.70 -0.81 6.75
CA GLU A 83 -15.20 0.57 6.77
C GLU A 83 -16.25 1.60 6.31
N LEU A 84 -17.08 1.24 5.32
CA LEU A 84 -18.20 2.06 4.87
C LEU A 84 -19.39 2.06 5.86
N GLY A 85 -19.36 1.21 6.90
CA GLY A 85 -20.38 1.10 7.95
C GLY A 85 -21.54 0.17 7.62
N TYR A 86 -21.37 -0.78 6.70
CA TYR A 86 -22.37 -1.77 6.29
C TYR A 86 -22.04 -3.18 6.81
N GLY A 87 -23.03 -4.07 6.79
CA GLY A 87 -22.82 -5.47 7.14
C GLY A 87 -22.00 -6.23 6.09
N LYS A 88 -21.18 -7.17 6.56
CA LYS A 88 -20.41 -8.10 5.70
C LYS A 88 -21.32 -8.90 4.76
N MET A 89 -20.78 -9.30 3.61
CA MET A 89 -21.49 -10.09 2.61
C MET A 89 -20.99 -11.53 2.57
N TYR A 90 -19.68 -11.75 2.53
CA TYR A 90 -19.09 -13.06 2.23
C TYR A 90 -18.72 -13.84 3.50
N ASN A 91 -18.38 -13.13 4.57
CA ASN A 91 -17.93 -13.65 5.88
C ASN A 91 -16.76 -14.64 5.77
N VAL A 92 -15.81 -14.35 4.89
CA VAL A 92 -14.62 -15.19 4.66
C VAL A 92 -13.43 -14.73 5.51
N GLN A 93 -12.52 -15.66 5.76
CA GLN A 93 -11.25 -15.37 6.44
C GLN A 93 -10.14 -15.12 5.41
N ASN A 94 -9.10 -14.39 5.83
CA ASN A 94 -7.95 -14.12 5.00
C ASN A 94 -7.14 -15.42 4.75
N PRO A 95 -6.98 -15.87 3.50
CA PRO A 95 -6.19 -17.07 3.18
C PRO A 95 -4.67 -16.82 3.17
N PHE A 96 -4.22 -15.56 3.24
CA PHE A 96 -2.82 -15.17 3.14
C PHE A 96 -2.38 -14.36 4.36
N GLU A 97 -1.93 -15.07 5.41
CA GLU A 97 -1.42 -14.44 6.64
C GLU A 97 -0.23 -13.48 6.36
N TRP A 98 0.56 -13.75 5.33
CA TRP A 98 1.70 -12.91 4.93
C TRP A 98 1.30 -11.58 4.29
N MET A 99 0.08 -11.43 3.77
CA MET A 99 -0.35 -10.15 3.18
C MET A 99 -0.58 -9.07 4.24
N GLU A 100 -0.91 -9.45 5.48
CA GLU A 100 -0.98 -8.49 6.59
C GLU A 100 0.39 -7.89 6.90
N LEU A 101 1.47 -8.66 6.70
CA LEU A 101 2.85 -8.20 6.90
C LEU A 101 3.27 -7.14 5.85
N ILE A 102 2.72 -7.19 4.64
CA ILE A 102 2.97 -6.20 3.59
C ILE A 102 2.17 -4.92 3.83
N SER A 103 0.94 -5.05 4.35
CA SER A 103 0.12 -3.91 4.76
C SER A 103 0.61 -3.23 6.04
N LEU A 104 1.36 -3.95 6.88
CA LEU A 104 2.03 -3.38 8.05
C LEU A 104 3.13 -2.43 7.57
N GLN A 105 2.80 -1.13 7.62
CA GLN A 105 3.73 -0.01 7.42
C GLN A 105 5.05 -0.36 8.10
N GLY A 106 6.09 -0.59 7.29
CA GLY A 106 7.36 -1.17 7.73
C GLY A 106 7.89 -0.48 8.97
N LYS A 107 7.55 -1.02 10.15
CA LYS A 107 8.29 -0.79 11.38
C LYS A 107 9.55 -1.64 11.32
N THR A 108 10.29 -1.57 10.21
CA THR A 108 11.72 -1.81 10.29
C THR A 108 12.23 -0.74 11.24
N ASN A 109 12.66 -1.18 12.42
CA ASN A 109 13.31 -0.31 13.38
C ASN A 109 14.37 0.49 12.62
N PHE A 110 14.51 1.77 12.95
CA PHE A 110 15.48 2.68 12.34
C PHE A 110 16.93 2.12 12.33
N PHE A 111 17.20 1.08 13.13
CA PHE A 111 18.44 0.30 13.22
C PHE A 111 18.61 -0.85 12.22
N GLU A 112 17.55 -1.29 11.51
CA GLU A 112 17.60 -2.42 10.57
C GLU A 112 17.83 -1.98 9.12
N LYS A 113 17.63 -0.70 8.80
CA LYS A 113 18.12 -0.14 7.53
C LYS A 113 19.64 0.03 7.60
N ARG A 114 20.39 -0.70 6.77
CA ARG A 114 21.82 -0.46 6.59
C ARG A 114 22.04 1.01 6.20
N VAL A 115 23.00 1.64 6.87
CA VAL A 115 23.46 3.04 6.87
C VAL A 115 23.79 3.64 5.48
N GLY A 116 23.56 2.92 4.38
CA GLY A 116 23.89 3.34 3.01
C GLY A 116 22.95 4.38 2.38
N GLU A 117 21.70 4.51 2.84
CA GLU A 117 20.72 5.42 2.23
C GLU A 117 20.84 6.89 2.71
N TYR A 118 21.51 7.14 3.84
CA TYR A 118 21.74 8.51 4.33
C TYR A 118 22.94 9.21 3.67
N GLN A 119 23.77 8.50 2.90
CA GLN A 119 25.10 9.02 2.52
C GLN A 119 25.20 9.70 1.15
N LYS A 120 24.12 9.87 0.39
CA LYS A 120 24.23 10.48 -0.96
C LYS A 120 23.10 11.45 -1.31
N ALA A 121 23.15 12.62 -0.68
CA ALA A 121 22.66 13.86 -1.29
C ALA A 121 23.62 15.04 -1.11
N SER A 122 24.52 15.02 -0.11
CA SER A 122 25.41 16.16 0.17
C SER A 122 26.92 15.87 0.17
N VAL A 123 27.36 14.61 0.13
CA VAL A 123 28.80 14.26 0.32
C VAL A 123 29.58 14.19 -1.00
N MET A 124 28.91 14.21 -2.16
CA MET A 124 29.60 14.06 -3.45
C MET A 124 30.22 15.36 -4.01
N ASN A 125 29.98 16.51 -3.37
CA ASN A 125 30.67 17.77 -3.71
C ASN A 125 32.07 17.90 -3.08
N SER A 126 32.47 16.99 -2.19
CA SER A 126 33.80 17.07 -1.54
C SER A 126 34.86 16.16 -2.16
N ILE A 127 34.55 15.41 -3.23
CA ILE A 127 35.50 14.42 -3.80
C ILE A 127 36.04 14.84 -5.18
N ASN A 128 35.52 15.90 -5.80
CA ASN A 128 36.11 16.48 -7.01
C ASN A 128 36.77 17.82 -6.67
N GLY A 129 38.09 17.76 -6.47
CA GLY A 129 38.89 18.84 -5.90
C GLY A 129 38.76 20.18 -6.62
N ASN A 130 38.13 21.13 -5.94
CA ASN A 130 38.52 22.52 -6.04
C ASN A 130 38.53 23.12 -4.63
N VAL A 131 39.74 23.51 -4.22
CA VAL A 131 40.07 24.12 -2.94
C VAL A 131 39.53 25.56 -2.93
N ASP A 132 39.00 25.98 -1.77
CA ASP A 132 38.54 27.33 -1.39
C ASP A 132 37.21 27.85 -1.98
N SER A 133 36.21 28.01 -1.11
CA SER A 133 35.28 29.17 -1.16
C SER A 133 34.18 29.25 -0.08
N HIS A 134 34.20 28.48 1.02
CA HIS A 134 33.26 28.76 2.13
C HIS A 134 33.88 28.55 3.52
N VAL A 135 34.89 29.35 3.84
CA VAL A 135 35.36 29.53 5.22
C VAL A 135 34.57 30.67 5.85
N PHE A 136 33.72 30.34 6.81
CA PHE A 136 32.98 31.31 7.63
C PHE A 136 33.98 32.07 8.52
N LYS A 137 34.10 33.39 8.36
CA LYS A 137 34.92 34.27 9.22
C LYS A 137 34.01 35.27 9.94
N MET A 138 34.20 35.40 11.25
CA MET A 138 33.40 36.26 12.14
C MET A 138 34.06 37.59 12.52
N ASP A 139 35.17 37.98 11.87
CA ASP A 139 35.81 39.27 12.10
C ASP A 139 35.80 40.08 10.80
N ALA A 140 34.84 41.00 10.68
CA ALA A 140 34.85 42.06 9.69
C ALA A 140 34.56 43.38 10.42
N ASP A 141 35.55 44.27 10.46
CA ASP A 141 35.38 45.65 10.92
C ASP A 141 34.55 46.43 9.88
N PHE A 142 33.59 47.23 10.37
CA PHE A 142 32.66 48.04 9.58
C PHE A 142 33.34 49.23 8.86
#